data_AF-A0A0N4XRT2-F1
#
_entry.id   AF-A0A0N4XRT2-F1
#
_cell.length_a   1.000
_cell.length_b   1.000
_cell.length_c   1.000
_cell.angle_alpha   90.00
_cell.angle_beta   90.00
_cell.angle_gamma   90.00
#
_symmetry.space_group_name_H-M   'P 1'
#
loop_
_entity.id
_entity.type
_entity.pdbx_description
1 polymer ?
#
loop_
_entity_poly.entity_id
_entity_poly.type
_entity_poly.pdbx_seq_one_letter_code
_entity_poly.pdbx_strand_id
1 'polypeptide(L)'
;MLKSESLKGALIYYDGTHNDARMNLAIVLTAIRHGAKCANHIKVESILKDADGKVKGAHVKDMISGNEWDIRAKAVVNATGPSTDTIRLMADPQTKPICAPSSGVHIVLPGYYSPSNTGLLDPDTSDGRVIFFLPWERMTIAGTTDTPSEVTLSPVPKDSDVEFILQVRKVLNTN
;
A
#
# COMPACT_ATOMS: atom_id res chain seq x y z
N MET A 1 -9.43 -17.61 22.75
CA MET A 1 -8.99 -16.61 21.76
C MET A 1 -8.69 -15.29 22.45
N LEU A 2 -9.63 -14.64 23.14
CA LEU A 2 -9.32 -13.51 24.03
C LEU A 2 -9.04 -13.99 25.46
N LYS A 3 -8.16 -13.29 26.19
CA LYS A 3 -8.00 -13.49 27.63
C LYS A 3 -9.25 -12.98 28.36
N SER A 4 -9.77 -13.80 29.28
CA SER A 4 -10.93 -13.44 30.12
C SER A 4 -10.53 -12.58 31.32
N GLU A 5 -9.25 -12.62 31.72
CA GLU A 5 -8.71 -11.80 32.80
C GLU A 5 -8.87 -10.32 32.46
N SER A 6 -9.51 -9.57 33.37
CA SER A 6 -9.77 -8.12 33.23
C SER A 6 -10.69 -7.70 32.09
N LEU A 7 -11.22 -8.62 31.26
CA LEU A 7 -12.17 -8.30 30.19
C LEU A 7 -13.52 -7.87 30.78
N LYS A 8 -13.96 -6.63 30.48
CA LYS A 8 -15.24 -6.08 30.96
C LYS A 8 -16.36 -6.09 29.92
N GLY A 9 -16.01 -6.13 28.64
CA GLY A 9 -16.95 -6.10 27.52
C GLY A 9 -16.23 -5.88 26.19
N ALA A 10 -17.01 -5.75 25.12
CA ALA A 10 -16.54 -5.46 23.78
C ALA A 10 -17.52 -4.52 23.06
N LEU A 11 -17.01 -3.78 22.07
CA LEU A 11 -17.80 -2.96 21.15
C LEU A 11 -17.80 -3.65 19.78
N ILE A 12 -18.97 -3.70 19.14
CA ILE A 12 -19.13 -4.26 17.79
C ILE A 12 -19.65 -3.14 16.89
N TYR A 13 -18.99 -2.96 15.75
CA TYR A 13 -19.39 -2.02 14.70
C TYR A 13 -19.20 -2.68 13.32
N TYR A 14 -19.78 -2.06 12.29
CA TYR A 14 -19.68 -2.54 10.92
C TYR A 14 -18.62 -1.77 10.14
N ASP A 15 -17.83 -2.51 9.35
CA ASP A 15 -16.79 -1.96 8.49
C ASP A 15 -16.74 -2.70 7.15
N GLY A 16 -16.05 -2.13 6.16
CA GLY A 16 -15.87 -2.70 4.83
C GLY A 16 -14.51 -3.38 4.67
N THR A 17 -14.50 -4.58 4.10
CA THR A 17 -13.26 -5.23 3.64
C THR A 17 -13.25 -5.31 2.13
N HIS A 18 -12.07 -5.19 1.51
CA HIS A 18 -11.93 -5.38 0.09
C HIS A 18 -10.57 -5.97 -0.27
N ASN A 19 -10.51 -6.61 -1.43
CA ASN A 19 -9.27 -7.00 -2.06
C ASN A 19 -8.75 -5.81 -2.89
N ASP A 20 -7.76 -5.10 -2.36
CA ASP A 20 -7.15 -3.92 -2.97
C ASP A 20 -6.57 -4.19 -4.38
N ALA A 21 -5.83 -5.28 -4.56
CA ALA A 21 -5.25 -5.66 -5.84
C ALA A 21 -6.33 -5.94 -6.89
N ARG A 22 -7.40 -6.66 -6.52
CA ARG A 22 -8.52 -6.92 -7.43
C ARG A 22 -9.35 -5.68 -7.72
N MET A 23 -9.49 -4.77 -6.76
CA MET A 23 -10.15 -3.49 -6.97
C MET A 23 -9.38 -2.65 -8.00
N ASN A 24 -8.06 -2.54 -7.85
CA ASN A 24 -7.20 -1.84 -8.81
C ASN A 24 -7.30 -2.45 -10.22
N LEU A 25 -7.27 -3.77 -10.32
CA LEU A 25 -7.45 -4.46 -11.61
C LEU A 25 -8.83 -4.18 -12.20
N ALA A 26 -9.89 -4.19 -11.40
CA ALA A 26 -11.25 -3.90 -11.86
C ALA A 26 -11.38 -2.47 -12.42
N ILE A 27 -10.72 -1.49 -11.81
CA ILE A 27 -10.65 -0.11 -12.30
C ILE A 27 -9.97 -0.07 -13.69
N VAL A 28 -8.80 -0.69 -13.83
CA VAL A 28 -8.05 -0.72 -15.09
C VAL A 28 -8.83 -1.42 -16.20
N LEU A 29 -9.44 -2.58 -15.92
CA LEU A 29 -10.26 -3.32 -16.89
C LEU A 29 -11.50 -2.53 -17.31
N THR A 30 -12.10 -1.78 -16.38
CA THR A 30 -13.22 -0.89 -16.68
C THR A 30 -12.77 0.23 -17.62
N ALA A 31 -11.61 0.86 -17.36
CA ALA A 31 -11.05 1.88 -18.25
C ALA A 31 -10.79 1.33 -19.67
N ILE A 32 -10.21 0.13 -19.79
CA ILE A 32 -10.01 -0.55 -21.07
C ILE A 32 -11.34 -0.79 -21.79
N ARG A 33 -12.38 -1.22 -21.07
CA ARG A 33 -13.73 -1.42 -21.63
C ARG A 33 -14.32 -0.12 -22.19
N HIS A 34 -13.95 1.03 -21.62
CA HIS A 34 -14.32 2.36 -22.11
C HIS A 34 -13.33 2.94 -23.14
N GLY A 35 -12.38 2.15 -23.65
CA GLY A 35 -11.49 2.52 -24.75
C GLY A 35 -10.13 3.07 -24.32
N ALA A 36 -9.80 3.09 -23.04
CA ALA A 36 -8.47 3.49 -22.57
C ALA A 36 -7.40 2.50 -23.03
N LYS A 37 -6.20 3.01 -23.31
CA LYS A 37 -4.99 2.20 -23.52
C LYS A 37 -4.23 2.12 -22.20
N CYS A 38 -4.12 0.93 -21.66
CA CYS A 38 -3.39 0.68 -20.41
C CYS A 38 -2.23 -0.28 -20.70
N ALA A 39 -1.08 -0.01 -20.10
CA ALA A 39 0.11 -0.85 -20.19
C ALA A 39 0.78 -0.89 -18.81
N ASN A 40 1.16 -2.08 -18.37
CA ASN A 40 2.02 -2.30 -17.21
C ASN A 40 3.46 -2.52 -17.67
N HIS A 41 4.42 -2.53 -16.74
CA HIS A 41 5.85 -2.66 -17.01
C HIS A 41 6.44 -1.58 -17.95
N ILE A 42 5.73 -0.47 -18.15
CA ILE A 42 6.21 0.71 -18.86
C ILE A 42 6.64 1.75 -17.82
N LYS A 43 7.94 2.01 -17.75
CA LYS A 43 8.52 3.00 -16.83
C LYS A 43 8.69 4.34 -17.55
N VAL A 44 8.34 5.44 -16.88
CA VAL A 44 8.69 6.79 -17.32
C VAL A 44 10.15 7.07 -16.98
N GLU A 45 10.95 7.38 -17.98
CA GLU A 45 12.37 7.73 -17.82
C GLU A 45 12.59 9.25 -17.82
N SER A 46 11.79 10.00 -18.59
CA SER A 46 11.80 11.47 -18.53
C SER A 46 10.49 12.11 -19.00
N ILE A 47 10.28 13.38 -18.65
CA ILE A 47 9.11 14.16 -19.06
C ILE A 47 9.43 14.98 -20.31
N LEU A 48 8.60 14.86 -21.34
CA LEU A 48 8.75 15.61 -22.57
C LEU A 48 8.11 16.99 -22.41
N LYS A 49 8.84 18.04 -22.80
CA LYS A 49 8.37 19.42 -22.81
C LYS A 49 8.44 20.04 -24.21
N ASP A 50 7.59 21.03 -24.47
CA ASP A 50 7.70 21.87 -25.67
C ASP A 50 8.69 23.02 -25.48
N ALA A 51 8.79 23.90 -26.48
CA ALA A 51 9.71 25.04 -26.46
C ALA A 51 9.36 26.07 -25.35
N ASP A 52 8.10 26.13 -24.93
CA ASP A 52 7.63 27.00 -23.85
C ASP A 52 7.78 26.34 -22.47
N GLY A 53 8.35 25.13 -22.41
CA GLY A 53 8.54 24.36 -21.18
C GLY A 53 7.29 23.64 -20.67
N LYS A 54 6.20 23.60 -21.45
CA LYS A 54 4.97 22.88 -21.06
C LYS A 54 5.10 21.39 -21.32
N VAL A 55 4.59 20.60 -20.39
CA VAL A 55 4.58 19.13 -20.50
C VAL A 55 3.70 18.71 -21.67
N LYS A 56 4.24 17.85 -22.54
CA LYS A 56 3.58 17.33 -23.74
C LYS A 56 3.64 15.81 -23.89
N GLY A 57 4.11 15.11 -22.87
CA GLY A 57 4.29 13.65 -22.91
C GLY A 57 5.38 13.13 -21.98
N ALA A 58 5.79 11.90 -22.24
CA ALA A 58 6.87 11.23 -21.51
C ALA A 58 7.69 10.33 -22.46
N HIS A 59 8.98 10.22 -22.18
CA HIS A 59 9.84 9.18 -22.72
C HIS A 59 9.73 7.96 -21.80
N VAL A 60 9.47 6.79 -22.37
CA VAL A 60 9.19 5.58 -21.62
C VAL A 60 10.04 4.41 -22.06
N LYS A 61 10.22 3.46 -21.15
CA LYS A 61 10.92 2.19 -21.36
C LYS A 61 10.01 1.02 -21.03
N ASP A 62 9.92 0.05 -21.94
CA ASP A 62 9.39 -1.28 -21.63
C ASP A 62 10.43 -2.07 -20.84
N MET A 63 10.11 -2.36 -19.59
CA MET A 63 11.01 -3.07 -18.68
C MET A 63 11.15 -4.57 -19.01
N ILE A 64 10.32 -5.11 -19.90
CA ILE A 64 10.40 -6.50 -20.37
C ILE A 64 11.33 -6.60 -21.59
N SER A 65 11.07 -5.82 -22.64
CA SER A 65 11.86 -5.88 -23.88
C SER A 65 13.10 -4.98 -23.88
N GLY A 66 13.13 -3.96 -23.02
CA GLY A 66 14.16 -2.92 -22.98
C GLY A 66 13.99 -1.80 -24.01
N ASN A 67 12.96 -1.88 -24.87
CA ASN A 67 12.68 -0.87 -25.89
C ASN A 67 12.22 0.46 -25.27
N GLU A 68 12.58 1.56 -25.93
CA GLU A 68 12.26 2.92 -25.47
C GLU A 68 11.56 3.72 -26.58
N TRP A 69 10.58 4.54 -26.22
CA TRP A 69 9.86 5.40 -27.15
C TRP A 69 9.17 6.58 -26.45
N ASP A 70 8.68 7.52 -27.25
CA ASP A 70 7.95 8.69 -26.77
C ASP A 70 6.43 8.49 -26.81
N ILE A 71 5.75 8.87 -25.73
CA ILE A 71 4.29 9.00 -25.69
C ILE A 71 3.94 10.48 -25.61
N ARG A 72 3.19 10.97 -26.60
CA ARG A 72 2.68 12.36 -26.64
C ARG A 72 1.28 12.44 -26.03
N ALA A 73 1.04 13.45 -25.23
CA ALA A 73 -0.25 13.70 -24.59
C ALA A 73 -0.51 15.20 -24.44
N LYS A 74 -1.80 15.58 -24.43
CA LYS A 74 -2.22 16.97 -24.18
C LYS A 74 -2.14 17.35 -22.69
N ALA A 75 -2.23 16.35 -21.83
CA ALA A 75 -2.12 16.47 -20.38
C ALA A 75 -1.46 15.21 -19.81
N VAL A 76 -0.70 15.38 -18.74
CA VAL A 76 -0.04 14.29 -18.01
C VAL A 76 -0.41 14.42 -16.55
N VAL A 77 -0.92 13.33 -15.96
CA VAL A 77 -1.27 13.25 -14.53
C VAL A 77 -0.25 12.37 -13.83
N ASN A 78 0.41 12.91 -12.81
CA ASN A 78 1.31 12.13 -11.96
C ASN A 78 0.52 11.48 -10.82
N ALA A 79 0.31 10.17 -10.91
CA ALA A 79 -0.40 9.36 -9.92
C ALA A 79 0.48 8.21 -9.38
N THR A 80 1.78 8.45 -9.18
CA THR A 80 2.77 7.41 -8.83
C THR A 80 2.93 7.14 -7.34
N GLY A 81 1.95 7.53 -6.51
CA GLY A 81 1.94 7.23 -5.08
C GLY A 81 3.21 7.73 -4.36
N PRO A 82 3.91 6.86 -3.58
CA PRO A 82 5.17 7.23 -2.92
C PRO A 82 6.26 7.73 -3.88
N SER A 83 6.24 7.33 -5.15
CA SER A 83 7.21 7.78 -6.17
C SER A 83 6.82 9.12 -6.82
N THR A 84 5.89 9.88 -6.23
CA THR A 84 5.43 11.17 -6.77
C THR A 84 6.58 12.13 -7.03
N ASP A 85 7.52 12.25 -6.08
CA ASP A 85 8.63 13.18 -6.19
C ASP A 85 9.66 12.76 -7.23
N THR A 86 9.79 11.46 -7.51
CA THR A 86 10.62 10.96 -8.63
C THR A 86 10.18 11.59 -9.95
N ILE A 87 8.87 11.62 -10.22
CA ILE A 87 8.32 12.20 -11.45
C ILE A 87 8.34 13.75 -11.40
N ARG A 88 8.08 14.35 -10.22
CA ARG A 88 8.13 15.81 -10.06
C ARG A 88 9.54 16.35 -10.32
N LEU A 89 10.57 15.69 -9.82
CA LEU A 89 11.97 16.07 -10.04
C LEU A 89 12.43 15.86 -11.49
N MET A 90 11.88 14.85 -12.20
CA MET A 90 12.08 14.72 -13.66
C MET A 90 11.48 15.89 -14.43
N ALA A 91 10.34 16.43 -13.97
CA ALA A 91 9.70 17.58 -14.59
C ALA A 91 10.40 18.90 -14.21
N ASP A 92 10.83 19.06 -12.97
CA ASP A 92 11.53 20.25 -12.48
C ASP A 92 12.50 19.87 -11.35
N PRO A 93 13.82 19.86 -11.61
CA PRO A 93 14.83 19.51 -10.61
C PRO A 93 14.89 20.45 -9.40
N GLN A 94 14.32 21.65 -9.48
CA GLN A 94 14.29 22.61 -8.37
C GLN A 94 13.07 22.44 -7.45
N THR A 95 12.15 21.56 -7.80
CA THR A 95 10.95 21.30 -7.01
C THR A 95 11.33 20.62 -5.69
N LYS A 96 10.78 21.14 -4.58
CA LYS A 96 10.93 20.53 -3.26
C LYS A 96 10.09 19.25 -3.15
N PRO A 97 10.66 18.15 -2.62
CA PRO A 97 9.90 16.94 -2.30
C PRO A 97 8.74 17.22 -1.34
N ILE A 98 7.64 16.49 -1.50
CA ILE A 98 6.43 16.60 -0.67
C ILE A 98 6.03 15.26 -0.03
N CYS A 99 6.54 14.13 -0.53
CA CYS A 99 6.22 12.82 0.00
C CYS A 99 7.04 12.55 1.27
N ALA A 100 6.34 12.21 2.35
CA ALA A 100 6.92 11.67 3.57
C ALA A 100 6.54 10.18 3.67
N PRO A 101 7.28 9.27 3.02
CA PRO A 101 6.97 7.85 3.01
C PRO A 101 7.10 7.21 4.39
N SER A 102 6.17 6.31 4.69
CA SER A 102 6.22 5.43 5.85
C SER A 102 5.97 3.99 5.41
N SER A 103 6.62 3.06 6.09
CA SER A 103 6.48 1.62 5.88
C SER A 103 5.56 1.04 6.95
N GLY A 104 4.59 0.24 6.50
CA GLY A 104 3.72 -0.56 7.36
C GLY A 104 3.73 -2.02 6.95
N VAL A 105 3.83 -2.91 7.95
CA VAL A 105 3.92 -4.35 7.78
C VAL A 105 2.63 -5.02 8.26
N HIS A 106 2.26 -6.10 7.59
CA HIS A 106 1.29 -7.08 8.09
C HIS A 106 1.92 -8.46 8.09
N ILE A 107 1.51 -9.31 9.03
CA ILE A 107 1.87 -10.73 9.05
C ILE A 107 0.63 -11.60 8.86
N VAL A 108 0.84 -12.80 8.33
CA VAL A 108 -0.23 -13.80 8.15
C VAL A 108 -0.08 -14.88 9.22
N LEU A 109 -1.14 -15.06 10.00
CA LEU A 109 -1.23 -16.02 11.09
C LEU A 109 -2.27 -17.10 10.77
N PRO A 110 -2.21 -18.27 11.42
CA PRO A 110 -3.27 -19.27 11.34
C PRO A 110 -4.68 -18.69 11.61
N GLY A 111 -5.69 -19.25 10.94
CA GLY A 111 -7.07 -18.75 11.02
C GLY A 111 -7.69 -18.72 12.42
N TYR A 112 -7.19 -19.54 13.36
CA TYR A 112 -7.72 -19.57 14.73
C TYR A 112 -7.37 -18.34 15.58
N TYR A 113 -6.59 -17.38 15.05
CA TYR A 113 -6.30 -16.10 15.70
C TYR A 113 -7.35 -15.01 15.45
N SER A 114 -8.36 -15.27 14.62
CA SER A 114 -9.53 -14.38 14.46
C SER A 114 -10.82 -15.20 14.29
N PRO A 115 -11.98 -14.65 14.67
CA PRO A 115 -13.27 -15.21 14.27
C PRO A 115 -13.43 -15.17 12.74
N SER A 116 -14.12 -16.15 12.15
CA SER A 116 -14.23 -16.27 10.69
C SER A 116 -14.88 -15.07 9.98
N ASN A 117 -15.78 -14.37 10.66
CA ASN A 117 -16.59 -13.29 10.08
C ASN A 117 -16.46 -11.96 10.84
N THR A 118 -15.46 -11.81 11.72
CA THR A 118 -15.32 -10.62 12.56
C THR A 118 -13.86 -10.31 12.78
N GLY A 119 -13.45 -9.07 12.48
CA GLY A 119 -12.13 -8.58 12.83
C GLY A 119 -12.04 -8.26 14.33
N LEU A 120 -10.87 -8.48 14.93
CA LEU A 120 -10.57 -7.98 16.26
C LEU A 120 -9.67 -6.74 16.15
N LEU A 121 -9.83 -5.84 17.11
CA LEU A 121 -9.06 -4.62 17.23
C LEU A 121 -8.47 -4.58 18.64
N ASP A 122 -7.15 -4.49 18.72
CA ASP A 122 -6.41 -4.24 19.96
C ASP A 122 -6.01 -2.76 20.03
N PRO A 123 -6.68 -1.95 20.87
CA PRO A 123 -6.42 -0.51 20.97
C PRO A 123 -5.30 -0.14 21.94
N ASP A 124 -4.74 -1.10 22.69
CA ASP A 124 -3.79 -0.86 23.78
C ASP A 124 -2.40 -1.44 23.46
N THR A 125 -1.81 -0.98 22.35
CA THR A 125 -0.43 -1.34 22.01
C THR A 125 0.57 -0.54 22.84
N SER A 126 1.83 -1.01 22.88
CA SER A 126 2.91 -0.38 23.66
C SER A 126 3.23 1.07 23.32
N ASP A 127 2.71 1.59 22.21
CA ASP A 127 2.93 2.93 21.69
C ASP A 127 1.65 3.69 21.33
N GLY A 128 0.48 3.20 21.78
CA GLY A 128 -0.82 3.85 21.56
C GLY A 128 -1.38 3.72 20.14
N ARG A 129 -0.77 2.87 19.30
CA ARG A 129 -1.33 2.46 18.02
C ARG A 129 -2.39 1.38 18.21
N VAL A 130 -2.98 0.97 17.09
CA VAL A 130 -4.01 -0.05 17.02
C VAL A 130 -3.53 -1.19 16.14
N ILE A 131 -3.72 -2.44 16.58
CA ILE A 131 -3.49 -3.63 15.75
C ILE A 131 -4.83 -4.31 15.45
N PHE A 132 -5.02 -4.64 14.18
CA PHE A 132 -6.15 -5.40 13.69
C PHE A 132 -5.78 -6.88 13.51
N PHE A 133 -6.77 -7.76 13.74
CA PHE A 133 -6.74 -9.18 13.41
C PHE A 133 -7.92 -9.47 12.52
N LEU A 134 -7.68 -9.52 11.23
CA LEU A 134 -8.74 -9.60 10.23
C LEU A 134 -8.76 -11.00 9.61
N PRO A 135 -9.91 -11.69 9.58
CA PRO A 135 -10.03 -12.94 8.86
C PRO A 135 -9.85 -12.69 7.36
N TRP A 136 -8.98 -13.48 6.72
CA TRP A 136 -8.68 -13.38 5.30
C TRP A 136 -8.29 -14.74 4.72
N GLU A 137 -9.02 -15.24 3.72
CA GLU A 137 -8.69 -16.50 3.02
C GLU A 137 -8.41 -17.69 3.96
N ARG A 138 -9.22 -17.84 5.02
CA ARG A 138 -9.09 -18.85 6.12
C ARG A 138 -7.88 -18.66 7.03
N MET A 139 -7.16 -17.55 6.88
CA MET A 139 -6.05 -17.12 7.72
C MET A 139 -6.45 -15.85 8.49
N THR A 140 -5.55 -15.35 9.32
CA THR A 140 -5.68 -14.06 10.01
C THR A 140 -4.58 -13.13 9.54
N ILE A 141 -4.92 -11.96 9.03
CA ILE A 141 -3.97 -10.87 8.79
C ILE A 141 -3.87 -10.03 10.06
N ALA A 142 -2.65 -9.83 10.55
CA ALA A 142 -2.37 -9.01 11.73
C ALA A 142 -1.48 -7.82 11.38
N GLY A 143 -1.82 -6.62 11.86
CA GLY A 143 -1.04 -5.40 11.60
C GLY A 143 -1.78 -4.11 11.97
N THR A 144 -1.22 -2.92 11.73
CA THR A 144 0.02 -2.68 11.00
C THR A 144 1.08 -1.94 11.83
N THR A 145 2.29 -1.82 11.29
CA THR A 145 3.34 -0.94 11.79
C THR A 145 3.35 0.38 11.03
N ASP A 146 4.08 1.35 11.56
CA ASP A 146 4.23 2.67 10.99
C ASP A 146 5.63 3.18 11.36
N THR A 147 6.54 3.18 10.38
CA THR A 147 7.93 3.61 10.56
C THR A 147 8.38 4.41 9.35
N PRO A 148 8.99 5.61 9.54
CA PRO A 148 9.58 6.36 8.44
C PRO A 148 10.49 5.48 7.58
N SER A 149 10.37 5.60 6.27
CA SER A 149 11.12 4.78 5.33
C SER A 149 11.66 5.58 4.16
N GLU A 150 12.52 4.98 3.36
CA GLU A 150 12.78 5.47 2.01
C GLU A 150 11.75 4.87 1.04
N VAL A 151 11.60 5.48 -0.14
CA VAL A 151 10.77 4.93 -1.21
C VAL A 151 11.51 3.78 -1.88
N THR A 152 10.94 2.58 -1.84
CA THR A 152 11.46 1.39 -2.51
C THR A 152 10.32 0.60 -3.15
N LEU A 153 10.62 -0.07 -4.28
CA LEU A 153 9.68 -0.99 -4.91
C LEU A 153 9.60 -2.34 -4.20
N SER A 154 10.59 -2.64 -3.36
CA SER A 154 10.71 -3.92 -2.65
C SER A 154 10.92 -3.67 -1.16
N PRO A 155 9.92 -3.12 -0.44
CA PRO A 155 10.00 -2.99 1.00
C PRO A 155 10.06 -4.39 1.64
N VAL A 156 10.88 -4.53 2.68
CA VAL A 156 11.07 -5.78 3.42
C VAL A 156 10.75 -5.52 4.90
N PRO A 157 9.96 -6.39 5.56
CA PRO A 157 9.68 -6.23 6.98
C PRO A 157 10.95 -6.41 7.81
N LYS A 158 11.09 -5.64 8.89
CA LYS A 158 12.14 -5.84 9.89
C LYS A 158 11.67 -6.83 10.95
N ASP A 159 12.61 -7.52 11.59
CA ASP A 159 12.28 -8.40 12.72
C ASP A 159 11.54 -7.63 13.84
N SER A 160 11.88 -6.35 14.05
CA SER A 160 11.19 -5.48 14.99
C SER A 160 9.72 -5.24 14.64
N ASP A 161 9.36 -5.22 13.35
CA ASP A 161 7.96 -5.08 12.91
C ASP A 161 7.17 -6.33 13.26
N VAL A 162 7.75 -7.51 12.98
CA VAL A 162 7.15 -8.81 13.29
C VAL A 162 6.95 -8.95 14.79
N GLU A 163 7.98 -8.65 15.58
CA GLU A 163 7.90 -8.76 17.04
C GLU A 163 6.92 -7.77 17.65
N PHE A 164 6.81 -6.56 17.10
CA PHE A 164 5.78 -5.61 17.50
C PHE A 164 4.37 -6.21 17.33
N ILE A 165 4.08 -6.78 16.16
CA ILE A 165 2.76 -7.37 15.88
C ILE A 165 2.50 -8.60 16.77
N LEU A 166 3.52 -9.41 17.05
CA LEU A 166 3.42 -10.58 17.91
C LEU A 166 3.23 -10.26 19.41
N GLN A 167 3.43 -9.00 19.84
CA GLN A 167 3.13 -8.60 21.22
C GLN A 167 1.64 -8.79 21.59
N VAL A 168 0.76 -8.92 20.60
CA VAL A 168 -0.67 -9.23 20.78
C VAL A 168 -0.95 -10.53 21.56
N ARG A 169 0.04 -11.42 21.73
CA ARG A 169 -0.05 -12.55 22.68
C ARG A 169 -0.43 -12.11 24.11
N LYS A 170 -0.31 -10.82 24.42
CA LYS A 170 -0.80 -10.22 25.66
C LYS A 170 -2.32 -10.23 25.76
N VAL A 171 -3.05 -10.12 24.65
CA VAL A 171 -4.52 -10.03 24.59
C VAL A 171 -5.17 -11.36 24.15
N LEU A 172 -4.43 -12.17 23.39
CA LEU A 172 -4.90 -13.46 22.91
C LEU A 172 -4.48 -14.64 23.82
N ASN A 173 -5.33 -15.65 23.96
CA ASN A 173 -4.96 -16.93 24.56
C ASN A 173 -4.08 -17.69 23.57
N THR A 174 -2.83 -17.94 23.93
CA THR A 174 -1.96 -18.91 23.28
C THR A 174 -2.14 -20.24 24.01
N ASN A 175 -2.74 -21.24 23.36
CA ASN A 175 -2.81 -22.60 23.93
C ASN A 175 -1.40 -23.17 24.14
#